data_AF-A0A7K2XHY0-F1
#
_entry.id   AF-A0A7K2XHY0-F1
#
_cell.length_a   1.000
_cell.length_b   1.000
_cell.length_c   1.000
_cell.angle_alpha   90.00
_cell.angle_beta   90.00
_cell.angle_gamma   90.00
#
_symmetry.space_group_name_H-M   'P 1'
#
loop_
_entity.id
_entity.type
_entity.pdbx_description
1 polymer ?
#
loop_
_entity_poly.entity_id
_entity_poly.type
_entity_poly.pdbx_seq_one_letter_code
_entity_poly.pdbx_strand_id
1 'polypeptide(L)'
;MRMSQKPKPSHGLAACPGCAEPLESGDRFCGACGYDLSAAPAAETGPDRPTVAIGTPVNWPDAPPREPGSLSTMTQHPGDLPGTDSGGHDLPAPG
;
A
#
# COMPACT_ATOMS: atom_id res chain seq x y z
N MET A 1 -25.99 -0.95 14.46
CA MET A 1 -25.55 -2.30 14.88
C MET A 1 -24.39 -2.71 13.98
N ARG A 2 -23.15 -2.76 14.50
CA ARG A 2 -22.00 -3.30 13.75
C ARG A 2 -21.94 -4.81 14.00
N MET A 3 -22.08 -5.60 12.94
CA MET A 3 -21.99 -7.05 13.00
C MET A 3 -20.52 -7.43 13.24
N SER A 4 -20.22 -8.05 14.39
CA SER A 4 -18.91 -8.64 14.69
C SER A 4 -18.58 -9.69 13.64
N GLN A 5 -17.72 -9.35 12.69
CA GLN A 5 -17.10 -10.34 11.83
C GLN A 5 -16.10 -11.12 12.71
N LYS A 6 -16.45 -12.36 13.08
CA LYS A 6 -15.54 -13.28 13.75
C LYS A 6 -14.37 -13.54 12.80
N PRO A 7 -13.12 -13.21 13.14
CA PRO A 7 -11.97 -13.57 12.33
C PRO A 7 -11.94 -15.10 12.23
N LYS A 8 -12.08 -15.64 11.01
CA LYS A 8 -11.77 -17.04 10.75
C LYS A 8 -10.24 -17.14 10.71
N PRO A 9 -9.63 -18.17 11.32
CA PRO A 9 -8.19 -18.41 11.18
C PRO A 9 -7.89 -18.52 9.68
N SER A 10 -7.08 -17.59 9.16
CA SER A 10 -6.89 -17.44 7.73
C SER A 10 -6.04 -18.57 7.13
N HIS A 11 -5.27 -19.29 7.95
CA HIS A 11 -4.39 -20.37 7.54
C HIS A 11 -4.53 -21.51 8.54
N GLY A 12 -5.04 -22.65 8.11
CA GLY A 12 -5.17 -23.85 8.95
C GLY A 12 -3.83 -24.53 9.26
N LEU A 13 -2.73 -23.77 9.36
CA LEU A 13 -1.36 -24.24 9.53
C LEU A 13 -0.92 -24.01 10.97
N ALA A 14 -0.31 -25.03 11.59
CA ALA A 14 0.23 -24.93 12.95
C ALA A 14 1.67 -24.38 13.00
N ALA A 15 2.40 -24.40 11.88
CA ALA A 15 3.79 -23.96 11.78
C ALA A 15 4.09 -23.34 10.41
N CYS A 16 5.08 -22.45 10.36
CA CYS A 16 5.51 -21.77 9.14
C CYS A 16 6.17 -22.77 8.17
N PRO A 17 5.76 -22.83 6.89
CA PRO A 17 6.40 -23.70 5.90
C PRO A 17 7.82 -23.28 5.52
N GLY A 18 8.20 -22.01 5.77
CA GLY A 18 9.52 -21.47 5.41
C GLY A 18 10.60 -21.71 6.47
N CYS A 19 10.25 -21.63 7.76
CA CYS A 19 11.21 -21.72 8.87
C CYS A 19 10.81 -22.68 10.01
N ALA A 20 9.66 -23.36 9.89
CA ALA A 20 9.10 -24.26 10.89
C ALA A 20 8.74 -23.62 12.26
N GLU A 21 8.82 -22.30 12.40
CA GLU A 21 8.40 -21.56 13.59
C GLU A 21 6.88 -21.78 13.86
N PRO A 22 6.45 -21.98 15.12
CA PRO A 22 5.03 -21.99 15.49
C PRO A 22 4.31 -20.72 15.04
N LEU A 23 3.08 -20.83 14.55
CA LEU A 23 2.27 -19.71 14.06
C LEU A 23 1.16 -19.35 15.04
N GLU A 24 0.94 -18.05 15.25
CA GLU A 24 -0.19 -17.57 16.01
C GLU A 24 -1.43 -17.46 15.11
N SER A 25 -2.60 -17.74 15.69
CA SER A 25 -3.86 -17.71 14.95
C SER A 25 -4.19 -16.30 14.46
N GLY A 26 -4.15 -16.09 13.14
CA GLY A 26 -4.46 -14.80 12.51
C GLY A 26 -3.25 -14.08 11.92
N ASP A 27 -2.06 -14.66 12.03
CA ASP A 27 -0.87 -14.13 11.38
C ASP A 27 -1.02 -14.13 9.85
N ARG A 28 -0.82 -12.96 9.25
CA ARG A 28 -0.77 -12.83 7.78
C ARG A 28 0.61 -13.14 7.21
N PHE A 29 1.64 -12.92 8.01
CA PHE A 29 3.05 -13.15 7.69
C PHE A 29 3.72 -13.80 8.89
N CYS A 30 4.72 -14.64 8.66
CA CYS A 30 5.54 -15.19 9.73
C CYS A 30 6.45 -14.11 10.33
N GLY A 31 6.38 -13.88 11.64
CA GLY A 31 7.22 -12.90 12.33
C GLY A 31 8.71 -13.24 12.36
N ALA A 32 9.10 -14.49 12.08
CA ALA A 32 10.48 -14.95 12.14
C ALA A 32 11.23 -14.80 10.82
N CYS A 33 10.60 -15.20 9.71
CA CYS A 33 11.24 -15.25 8.39
C CYS A 33 10.53 -14.40 7.32
N GLY A 34 9.37 -13.82 7.63
CA GLY A 34 8.61 -12.98 6.70
C GLY A 34 7.80 -13.74 5.65
N TYR A 35 7.67 -15.06 5.74
CA TYR A 35 6.85 -15.85 4.81
C TYR A 35 5.39 -15.38 4.82
N ASP A 36 4.83 -15.10 3.64
CA ASP A 36 3.41 -14.73 3.49
C ASP A 36 2.52 -15.95 3.74
N LEU A 37 1.88 -15.97 4.90
CA LEU A 37 0.94 -17.02 5.26
C LEU A 37 -0.37 -16.80 4.51
N SER A 38 -0.76 -15.53 4.30
CA SER A 38 -1.95 -15.06 3.57
C SER A 38 -2.15 -15.52 2.14
N ALA A 39 -1.09 -15.98 1.49
CA ALA A 39 -1.19 -16.61 0.18
C ALA A 39 -2.01 -17.91 0.27
N ALA A 40 -3.32 -17.79 0.04
CA ALA A 40 -4.09 -18.93 -0.46
C ALA A 40 -3.35 -19.49 -1.69
N PRO A 41 -3.26 -20.82 -1.89
CA PRO A 41 -2.78 -21.34 -3.16
C PRO A 41 -3.62 -20.66 -4.25
N ALA A 42 -2.97 -19.89 -5.10
CA ALA A 42 -3.63 -19.14 -6.15
C ALA A 42 -4.23 -20.15 -7.13
N ALA A 43 -5.45 -20.61 -6.83
CA ALA A 43 -6.34 -21.14 -7.83
C ALA A 43 -6.69 -19.95 -8.73
N GLU A 44 -5.97 -19.88 -9.84
CA GLU A 44 -6.19 -19.03 -10.99
C GLU A 44 -7.61 -18.44 -11.12
N THR A 45 -7.74 -17.11 -11.07
CA THR A 45 -8.73 -16.36 -11.86
C THR A 45 -8.28 -14.90 -11.99
N GLY A 46 -7.67 -14.59 -13.14
CA GLY A 46 -7.48 -13.24 -13.68
C GLY A 46 -6.16 -12.55 -13.29
N PRO A 47 -5.42 -11.96 -14.25
CA PRO A 47 -4.28 -11.12 -13.89
C PRO A 47 -4.79 -9.81 -13.28
N ASP A 48 -4.78 -9.70 -11.94
CA ASP A 48 -4.86 -8.42 -11.24
C ASP A 48 -3.51 -7.69 -11.30
N ARG A 49 -3.10 -7.38 -12.54
CA ARG A 49 -1.99 -6.46 -12.83
C ARG A 49 -2.43 -5.57 -13.98
N PRO A 50 -2.97 -4.36 -13.72
CA PRO A 50 -3.00 -3.32 -14.73
C PRO A 50 -1.57 -2.77 -14.91
N THR A 51 -0.61 -3.63 -15.25
CA THR A 51 0.68 -3.19 -15.76
C THR A 51 0.42 -2.72 -17.18
N VAL A 52 0.22 -1.41 -17.36
CA VAL A 52 0.19 -0.81 -18.69
C VAL A 52 1.60 -0.98 -19.28
N ALA A 53 1.68 -1.51 -20.50
CA ALA A 53 2.96 -1.67 -21.18
C ALA A 53 3.58 -0.30 -21.47
N ILE A 54 4.89 -0.18 -21.26
CA ILE A 54 5.67 1.00 -21.66
C ILE A 54 5.47 1.20 -23.18
N GLY A 55 5.00 2.38 -23.58
CA GLY A 55 4.69 2.71 -24.97
C GLY A 55 3.21 2.56 -25.38
N THR A 56 2.33 2.19 -24.45
CA THR A 56 0.88 2.25 -24.71
C THR A 56 0.46 3.70 -24.93
N PRO A 57 -0.15 4.05 -26.09
CA PRO A 57 -0.58 5.42 -26.35
C PRO A 57 -1.73 5.78 -25.41
N VAL A 58 -1.57 6.90 -24.72
CA VAL A 58 -2.56 7.47 -23.79
C VAL A 58 -2.98 8.84 -24.30
N ASN A 59 -4.29 9.10 -24.33
CA ASN A 59 -4.83 10.39 -24.71
C ASN A 59 -4.87 11.31 -23.49
N TRP A 60 -3.82 12.09 -23.30
CA TRP A 60 -3.77 13.10 -22.24
C TRP A 60 -4.60 14.32 -22.63
N PRO A 61 -5.32 14.95 -21.68
CA PRO A 61 -5.90 16.26 -21.92
C PRO A 61 -4.81 17.29 -22.18
N ASP A 62 -5.17 18.34 -22.93
CA ASP A 62 -4.28 19.47 -23.15
C ASP A 62 -3.92 20.13 -21.81
N ALA A 63 -2.64 20.43 -21.62
CA ALA A 63 -2.19 21.08 -20.41
C ALA A 63 -2.69 22.53 -20.39
N PRO A 64 -3.16 23.06 -19.24
CA PRO A 64 -3.53 24.46 -19.15
C PRO A 64 -2.31 25.36 -19.46
N PRO A 65 -2.54 26.59 -19.97
CA PRO A 65 -1.47 27.53 -20.26
C PRO A 65 -0.65 27.80 -19.00
N ARG A 66 0.67 27.87 -19.16
CA ARG A 66 1.57 28.11 -18.04
C ARG A 66 1.48 29.56 -17.60
N GLU A 67 1.10 29.79 -16.36
CA GLU A 67 1.13 31.12 -15.75
C GLU A 67 2.59 31.61 -15.60
N PRO A 68 2.92 32.87 -15.95
CA PRO A 68 4.27 33.41 -15.84
C PRO A 68 4.87 33.33 -14.42
N GLY A 69 4.04 33.36 -13.38
CA GLY A 69 4.46 33.21 -11.98
C GLY A 69 4.83 31.79 -11.57
N SER A 70 4.50 30.78 -12.39
CA SER A 70 4.76 29.36 -12.12
C SER A 70 6.22 28.93 -12.39
N LEU A 71 7.07 29.87 -12.79
CA LEU A 71 8.52 29.69 -12.91
C LEU A 71 9.28 30.13 -11.65
N SER A 72 8.62 30.84 -10.75
CA SER A 72 9.20 31.29 -9.49
C SER A 72 8.98 30.25 -8.40
N THR A 73 9.58 29.09 -8.54
CA THR A 73 9.72 28.17 -7.40
C THR A 73 10.97 28.59 -6.65
N MET A 74 10.80 29.28 -5.51
CA MET A 74 11.82 29.29 -4.48
C MET A 74 12.21 27.83 -4.19
N THR A 75 13.51 27.52 -4.06
CA THR A 75 13.95 26.21 -3.59
C THR A 75 13.26 25.92 -2.26
N GLN A 76 12.42 24.89 -2.21
CA GLN A 76 11.75 24.45 -0.99
C GLN A 76 12.68 23.48 -0.26
N HIS A 77 13.05 23.80 0.98
CA HIS A 77 13.74 22.85 1.84
C HIS A 77 12.70 21.94 2.52
N PRO A 78 12.98 20.65 2.75
CA PRO A 78 12.02 19.74 3.37
C PRO A 78 11.45 20.21 4.72
N GLY A 79 12.19 21.04 5.46
CA GLY A 79 11.74 21.60 6.75
C GLY A 79 10.78 22.80 6.65
N ASP A 80 10.62 23.40 5.47
CA ASP A 80 9.77 24.58 5.27
C ASP A 80 8.34 24.20 4.84
N LEU A 81 8.10 22.91 4.56
CA LEU A 81 6.80 22.40 4.15
C LEU A 81 6.00 21.94 5.37
N PRO A 82 4.73 22.36 5.52
CA PRO A 82 3.88 21.86 6.58
C PRO A 82 3.65 20.36 6.40
N GLY A 83 3.82 19.58 7.47
CA GLY A 83 3.55 18.14 7.47
C GLY A 83 2.05 17.88 7.50
N THR A 84 1.42 17.84 6.32
CA THR A 84 -0.02 17.56 6.19
C THR A 84 -0.31 16.21 5.53
N ASP A 85 -1.49 15.66 5.82
CA ASP A 85 -2.03 14.50 5.12
C ASP A 85 -2.54 14.86 3.71
N SER A 86 -2.94 13.85 2.92
CA SER A 86 -3.49 14.07 1.57
C SER A 86 -4.79 14.89 1.53
N GLY A 87 -5.45 15.06 2.68
CA GLY A 87 -6.62 15.93 2.87
C GLY A 87 -6.25 17.35 3.36
N GLY A 88 -4.97 17.63 3.60
CA GLY A 88 -4.47 18.92 4.05
C GLY A 88 -4.49 19.14 5.57
N HIS A 89 -4.75 18.11 6.38
CA HIS A 89 -4.77 18.23 7.85
C HIS A 89 -3.38 17.98 8.45
N ASP A 90 -3.05 18.63 9.56
CA ASP A 90 -1.79 18.43 10.28
C ASP A 90 -1.59 16.98 10.72
N LEU A 91 -0.39 16.45 10.47
CA LEU A 91 -0.02 15.12 10.95
C LEU A 91 0.17 15.12 12.49
N PRO A 92 -0.26 14.05 13.18
CA PRO A 92 -0.05 13.94 14.62
C PRO A 92 1.45 13.88 14.94
N ALA A 93 1.88 14.60 15.97
CA ALA A 93 3.25 14.53 16.45
C ALA A 93 3.59 13.10 16.91
N PRO A 94 4.78 12.57 16.59
CA PRO A 94 5.23 11.31 17.17
C PRO A 94 5.39 11.51 18.68
N GLY A 95 4.68 10.69 19.46
CA GLY A 95 4.78 10.65 20.93
C GLY A 95 6.03 9.91 21.42
#